data_AF-A0A8S3IKU3-F1
#
_entry.id   AF-A0A8S3IKU3-F1
#
_cell.length_a   1.000
_cell.length_b   1.000
_cell.length_c   1.000
_cell.angle_alpha   90.00
_cell.angle_beta   90.00
_cell.angle_gamma   90.00
#
_symmetry.space_group_name_H-M   'P 1'
#
loop_
_entity.id
_entity.type
_entity.pdbx_description
1 polymer ?
#
loop_
_entity_poly.entity_id
_entity_poly.type
_entity_poly.pdbx_seq_one_letter_code
_entity_poly.pdbx_strand_id
1 'polypeptide(L)'
;AINTFRRENDRFWILTIHPTLNLFAAGHDNGMLVFKLERERPVYAVVGNLVYYVKEKYLRRLEITTSKDVPLMQLRSGPRAPYYSMSYNPAENAILLTTRVPAQPDTSIYDLYTIPKDAGESNSSTQSPD
;
A
#
# COMPACT_ATOMS: atom_id res chain seq x y z
N ALA A 1 10.58 2.23 -10.76
CA ALA A 1 11.91 1.77 -11.19
C ALA A 1 12.03 0.29 -10.88
N ILE A 2 12.38 -0.53 -11.87
CA ILE A 2 12.78 -1.92 -11.66
C ILE A 2 14.17 -1.89 -11.02
N ASN A 3 14.33 -2.55 -9.88
CA ASN A 3 15.66 -2.71 -9.28
C ASN A 3 16.42 -3.79 -10.05
N THR A 4 17.55 -3.42 -10.64
CA THR A 4 18.43 -4.34 -11.35
C THR A 4 19.54 -4.80 -10.43
N PHE A 5 19.61 -6.10 -10.16
CA PHE A 5 20.70 -6.74 -9.43
C PHE A 5 21.56 -7.53 -10.43
N ARG A 6 22.88 -7.33 -10.38
CA ARG A 6 23.83 -8.04 -11.23
C ARG A 6 24.73 -8.92 -10.37
N ARG A 7 24.85 -10.19 -10.74
CA ARG A 7 25.75 -11.16 -10.10
C ARG A 7 26.59 -11.81 -11.19
N GLU A 8 27.79 -11.28 -11.39
CA GLU A 8 28.61 -11.63 -12.55
C GLU A 8 29.18 -13.04 -12.50
N ASN A 9 29.34 -13.61 -11.30
CA ASN A 9 29.94 -14.93 -11.10
C ASN A 9 28.90 -16.03 -10.87
N ASP A 10 27.60 -15.73 -10.89
CA ASP A 10 26.54 -16.72 -10.69
C ASP A 10 26.00 -17.20 -12.05
N ARG A 11 26.25 -18.47 -12.41
CA ARG A 11 25.56 -19.07 -13.57
C ARG A 11 24.17 -19.54 -13.15
N PHE A 12 23.15 -18.94 -13.73
CA PHE A 12 21.76 -19.39 -13.59
C PHE A 12 21.46 -20.48 -14.61
N TRP A 13 20.87 -21.59 -14.16
CA TRP A 13 20.61 -22.76 -15.03
C TRP A 13 19.19 -23.32 -14.92
N ILE A 14 18.38 -22.82 -13.99
CA ILE A 14 16.95 -23.15 -13.92
C ILE A 14 16.13 -21.91 -13.56
N LEU A 15 14.94 -21.80 -14.16
CA LEU A 15 13.97 -20.76 -13.89
C LEU A 15 12.58 -21.39 -13.81
N THR A 16 11.79 -21.02 -12.82
CA THR A 16 10.37 -21.39 -12.74
C THR A 16 9.53 -20.20 -12.29
N ILE A 17 8.29 -20.15 -12.75
CA ILE A 17 7.33 -19.09 -12.46
C ILE A 17 6.23 -19.72 -11.61
N HIS A 18 5.80 -19.03 -10.55
CA HIS A 18 4.64 -19.51 -9.80
C HIS A 18 3.38 -19.41 -10.68
N PRO A 19 2.51 -20.43 -10.72
CA PRO A 19 1.39 -20.47 -11.67
C PRO A 19 0.37 -19.34 -11.48
N THR A 20 0.26 -18.80 -10.27
CA THR A 20 -0.78 -17.80 -9.90
C THR A 20 -0.27 -16.59 -9.12
N LEU A 21 0.98 -16.60 -8.67
CA LEU A 21 1.54 -15.52 -7.85
C LEU A 21 2.53 -14.74 -8.69
N ASN A 22 2.72 -13.49 -8.31
CA ASN A 22 3.73 -12.60 -8.86
C ASN A 22 5.13 -13.00 -8.31
N LEU A 23 5.58 -14.21 -8.64
CA LEU A 23 6.82 -14.77 -8.14
C LEU A 23 7.50 -15.61 -9.21
N PHE A 24 8.82 -15.52 -9.27
CA PHE A 24 9.64 -16.48 -9.99
C PHE A 24 10.84 -16.89 -9.15
N ALA A 25 11.29 -18.13 -9.32
CA ALA A 25 12.47 -18.67 -8.67
C ALA A 25 13.54 -18.98 -9.71
N ALA A 26 14.77 -18.61 -9.40
CA ALA A 26 15.94 -18.79 -10.23
C ALA A 26 17.01 -19.56 -9.45
N GLY A 27 17.42 -20.72 -9.97
CA GLY A 27 18.50 -21.52 -9.40
C GLY A 27 19.83 -21.21 -10.09
N HIS A 28 20.88 -21.08 -9.29
CA HIS A 28 22.25 -20.82 -9.72
C HIS A 28 23.24 -21.64 -8.90
N ASP A 29 24.52 -21.61 -9.27
CA ASP A 29 25.58 -22.42 -8.66
C ASP A 29 25.67 -22.30 -7.12
N ASN A 30 25.36 -21.12 -6.58
CA ASN A 30 25.44 -20.82 -5.15
C ASN A 30 24.09 -20.94 -4.42
N GLY A 31 23.03 -21.41 -5.08
CA GLY A 31 21.71 -21.63 -4.44
C GLY A 31 20.51 -21.19 -5.27
N MET A 32 19.51 -20.61 -4.60
CA MET A 32 18.23 -20.22 -5.21
C MET A 32 17.82 -18.81 -4.77
N LEU A 33 17.29 -18.05 -5.71
CA LEU A 33 16.69 -16.73 -5.47
C LEU A 33 15.21 -16.77 -5.83
N VAL A 34 14.36 -16.17 -4.99
CA VAL A 34 12.93 -15.97 -5.28
C VAL A 34 12.68 -14.47 -5.43
N PHE A 35 12.19 -14.08 -6.60
CA PHE A 35 11.92 -12.71 -6.97
C PHE A 35 10.42 -12.45 -7.04
N LYS A 36 10.05 -11.24 -6.63
CA LYS A 36 8.70 -10.69 -6.76
C LYS A 36 8.75 -9.54 -7.77
N LEU A 37 7.95 -9.61 -8.84
CA LEU A 37 7.94 -8.64 -9.94
C LEU A 37 7.31 -7.32 -9.50
N GLU A 38 6.19 -7.41 -8.80
CA GLU A 38 5.39 -6.29 -8.34
C GLU A 38 5.35 -6.22 -6.81
N ARG A 39 5.30 -5.01 -6.30
CA ARG A 39 5.13 -4.79 -4.87
C ARG A 39 3.67 -5.07 -4.49
N GLU A 40 3.44 -6.12 -3.71
CA GLU A 40 2.11 -6.40 -3.14
C GLU A 40 1.83 -5.67 -1.83
N ARG A 41 2.84 -5.07 -1.17
CA ARG A 41 2.65 -4.42 0.13
C ARG A 41 1.62 -3.29 0.00
N PRO A 42 0.40 -3.43 0.57
CA PRO A 42 -0.58 -2.36 0.58
C PRO A 42 -0.01 -1.15 1.31
N VAL A 43 -0.59 0.00 1.05
CA VAL A 43 -0.10 1.24 1.65
C VAL A 43 -0.77 1.42 2.99
N TYR A 44 0.03 1.48 4.05
CA TYR A 44 -0.45 1.64 5.41
C TYR A 44 0.52 2.43 6.29
N ALA A 45 0.00 2.95 7.40
CA ALA A 45 0.76 3.51 8.51
C ALA A 45 0.20 2.96 9.82
N VAL A 46 1.09 2.54 10.73
CA VAL A 46 0.71 2.00 12.04
C VAL A 46 1.00 3.03 13.12
N VAL A 47 0.04 3.28 13.99
CA VAL A 47 0.10 4.27 15.08
C VAL A 47 -0.53 3.65 16.32
N GLY A 48 0.31 3.13 17.24
CA GLY A 48 -0.18 2.36 18.38
C GLY A 48 -1.02 1.16 17.93
N ASN A 49 -2.29 1.11 18.36
CA ASN A 49 -3.24 0.04 18.01
C ASN A 49 -4.00 0.28 16.70
N LEU A 50 -3.71 1.38 15.99
CA LEU A 50 -4.42 1.78 14.78
C LEU A 50 -3.57 1.53 13.53
N VAL A 51 -4.20 1.00 12.49
CA VAL A 51 -3.63 0.89 11.15
C VAL A 51 -4.45 1.75 10.21
N TYR A 52 -3.83 2.78 9.66
CA TYR A 52 -4.37 3.52 8.53
C TYR A 52 -3.98 2.81 7.26
N TYR A 53 -4.91 2.57 6.34
CA TYR A 53 -4.61 1.89 5.09
C TYR A 53 -5.53 2.34 3.96
N VAL A 54 -5.09 2.13 2.72
CA VAL A 54 -5.91 2.41 1.53
C VAL A 54 -6.54 1.11 1.02
N LYS A 55 -7.85 1.12 0.84
CA LYS A 55 -8.60 0.08 0.15
C LYS A 55 -9.50 0.71 -0.89
N GLU A 56 -9.36 0.26 -2.14
CA GLU A 56 -10.05 0.85 -3.28
C GLU A 56 -9.77 2.36 -3.36
N LYS A 57 -10.78 3.20 -3.11
CA LYS A 57 -10.67 4.67 -3.09
C LYS A 57 -10.85 5.26 -1.70
N TYR A 58 -10.79 4.45 -0.64
CA TYR A 58 -11.03 4.91 0.72
C TYR A 58 -9.77 4.80 1.57
N LEU A 59 -9.51 5.87 2.32
CA LEU A 59 -8.67 5.79 3.50
C LEU A 59 -9.50 5.15 4.63
N ARG A 60 -8.96 4.12 5.25
CA ARG A 60 -9.61 3.35 6.30
C ARG A 60 -8.74 3.29 7.54
N ARG A 61 -9.38 3.12 8.69
CA ARG A 61 -8.73 2.89 9.98
C ARG A 61 -9.19 1.55 10.52
N LEU A 62 -8.23 0.67 10.76
CA LEU A 62 -8.42 -0.59 11.46
C LEU A 62 -7.86 -0.45 12.87
N GLU A 63 -8.66 -0.78 13.88
CA GLU A 63 -8.16 -1.01 15.24
C GLU A 63 -7.80 -2.49 15.39
N ILE A 64 -6.53 -2.79 15.68
CA ILE A 64 -6.02 -4.17 15.63
C ILE A 64 -6.67 -5.03 16.72
N THR A 65 -6.77 -4.54 17.96
CA THR A 65 -7.33 -5.32 19.08
C THR A 65 -8.79 -5.70 18.86
N THR A 66 -9.61 -4.78 18.37
CA THR A 66 -11.06 -5.00 18.21
C THR A 66 -11.42 -5.51 16.82
N SER A 67 -10.47 -5.47 15.87
CA SER A 67 -10.71 -5.65 14.44
C SER A 67 -11.77 -4.70 13.87
N LYS A 68 -12.04 -3.57 14.55
CA LYS A 68 -13.00 -2.57 14.09
C LYS A 68 -12.41 -1.80 12.91
N ASP A 69 -13.07 -1.89 11.77
CA ASP A 69 -12.63 -1.29 10.51
C ASP A 69 -13.61 -0.22 10.04
N VAL A 70 -13.16 1.03 9.98
CA VAL A 70 -14.02 2.17 9.62
C VAL A 70 -13.44 2.96 8.45
N PRO A 71 -14.21 3.24 7.39
CA PRO A 71 -13.80 4.19 6.36
C PRO A 71 -13.76 5.60 6.94
N LEU A 72 -12.68 6.34 6.70
CA LEU A 72 -12.51 7.71 7.18
C LEU A 72 -12.92 8.74 6.14
N MET A 73 -12.47 8.55 4.90
CA MET A 73 -12.76 9.44 3.79
C MET A 73 -12.53 8.75 2.45
N GLN A 74 -13.20 9.26 1.42
CA GLN A 74 -12.87 8.94 0.05
C GLN A 74 -11.66 9.77 -0.38
N LEU A 75 -10.64 9.11 -0.90
CA LEU A 75 -9.48 9.75 -1.48
C LEU A 75 -9.88 10.37 -2.82
N ARG A 76 -9.28 11.51 -3.15
CA ARG A 76 -9.43 12.07 -4.50
C ARG A 76 -8.98 11.03 -5.51
N SER A 77 -9.59 11.04 -6.69
CA SER A 77 -9.16 10.17 -7.79
C SER A 77 -7.77 10.64 -8.25
N GLY A 78 -6.74 10.19 -7.55
CA GLY A 78 -5.34 10.30 -7.94
C GLY A 78 -5.03 9.44 -9.16
N PRO A 79 -3.79 9.43 -9.64
CA PRO A 79 -3.40 8.85 -10.94
C PRO A 79 -3.93 7.42 -11.10
N ARG A 80 -4.04 6.92 -12.33
CA ARG A 80 -4.39 5.50 -12.63
C ARG A 80 -3.47 4.46 -11.92
N ALA A 81 -2.42 4.91 -11.23
CA ALA A 81 -1.43 4.10 -10.55
C ALA A 81 -1.75 3.96 -9.04
N PRO A 82 -1.45 2.81 -8.43
CA PRO A 82 -1.63 2.61 -6.99
C PRO A 82 -0.69 3.52 -6.18
N TYR A 83 -1.14 3.90 -4.99
CA TYR A 83 -0.29 4.60 -4.02
C TYR A 83 0.95 3.75 -3.68
N TYR A 84 2.11 4.38 -3.57
CA TYR A 84 3.40 3.76 -3.30
C TYR A 84 3.75 3.77 -1.81
N SER A 85 3.49 4.85 -1.08
CA SER A 85 3.79 4.95 0.36
C SER A 85 2.81 5.86 1.07
N MET A 86 2.70 5.67 2.38
CA MET A 86 1.87 6.45 3.30
C MET A 86 2.72 6.83 4.50
N SER A 87 2.60 8.09 4.93
CA SER A 87 3.15 8.57 6.20
C SER A 87 2.04 9.26 6.98
N TYR A 88 1.99 9.03 8.29
CA TYR A 88 1.03 9.68 9.19
C TYR A 88 1.76 10.67 10.10
N ASN A 89 1.22 11.88 10.22
CA ASN A 89 1.65 12.90 11.15
C ASN A 89 0.62 13.04 12.28
N PRO A 90 0.94 12.65 13.53
CA PRO A 90 0.02 12.75 14.66
C PRO A 90 -0.27 14.19 15.08
N ALA A 91 0.66 15.13 14.88
CA ALA A 91 0.48 16.52 15.30
C ALA A 91 -0.66 17.22 14.51
N GLU A 92 -0.76 16.90 13.22
CA GLU A 92 -1.75 17.49 12.30
C GLU A 92 -2.92 16.54 11.98
N ASN A 93 -2.93 15.34 12.60
CA ASN A 93 -3.82 14.24 12.25
C ASN A 93 -3.92 14.04 10.71
N ALA A 94 -2.77 14.06 10.04
CA ALA A 94 -2.71 14.15 8.58
C ALA A 94 -1.94 12.96 7.98
N ILE A 95 -2.31 12.59 6.77
CA ILE A 95 -1.67 11.54 5.98
C ILE A 95 -1.11 12.14 4.70
N LEU A 96 0.15 11.82 4.44
CA LEU A 96 0.80 12.04 3.16
C LEU A 96 0.81 10.73 2.37
N LEU A 97 0.14 10.72 1.22
CA LEU A 97 0.20 9.64 0.25
C LEU A 97 1.16 10.01 -0.87
N THR A 98 1.97 9.05 -1.29
CA THR A 98 2.90 9.21 -2.42
C THR A 98 2.52 8.27 -3.54
N THR A 99 2.40 8.79 -4.76
CA THR A 99 2.24 7.99 -5.98
C THR A 99 3.47 8.16 -6.86
N ARG A 100 4.06 7.05 -7.32
CA ARG A 100 5.14 7.08 -8.32
C ARG A 100 4.54 6.82 -9.69
N VAL A 101 4.87 7.66 -10.66
CA VAL A 101 4.40 7.50 -12.04
C VAL A 101 5.32 6.51 -12.76
N PRO A 102 4.86 5.32 -13.19
CA PRO A 102 5.75 4.34 -13.81
C PRO A 102 6.43 4.87 -15.08
N ALA A 103 5.73 5.68 -15.87
CA ALA A 103 6.24 6.31 -17.08
C ALA A 103 7.26 7.45 -16.83
N GLN A 104 7.33 7.97 -15.60
CA GLN A 104 8.22 9.07 -15.21
C GLN A 104 8.84 8.75 -13.84
N PRO A 105 9.89 7.91 -13.79
CA PRO A 105 10.42 7.36 -12.54
C PRO A 105 10.97 8.42 -11.57
N ASP A 106 11.38 9.57 -12.08
CA ASP A 106 11.90 10.70 -11.29
C ASP A 106 10.80 11.62 -10.77
N THR A 107 9.55 11.41 -11.23
CA THR A 107 8.38 12.20 -10.82
C THR A 107 7.55 11.44 -9.80
N SER A 108 7.26 12.09 -8.67
CA SER A 108 6.33 11.59 -7.66
C SER A 108 5.25 12.62 -7.38
N ILE A 109 4.02 12.15 -7.19
CA ILE A 109 2.86 12.96 -6.80
C ILE A 109 2.61 12.74 -5.31
N TYR A 110 2.34 13.82 -4.60
CA TYR A 110 2.10 13.81 -3.16
C TYR A 110 0.70 14.37 -2.87
N ASP A 111 -0.12 13.58 -2.20
CA ASP A 111 -1.46 13.99 -1.77
C ASP A 111 -1.49 14.07 -0.24
N LEU A 112 -1.78 15.26 0.28
CA LEU A 112 -1.98 15.49 1.71
C LEU A 112 -3.47 15.44 2.04
N TYR A 113 -3.83 14.65 3.05
CA TYR A 113 -5.18 14.51 3.59
C TYR A 113 -5.18 14.74 5.10
N THR A 114 -6.06 15.61 5.58
CA THR A 114 -6.28 15.80 7.03
C THR A 114 -7.46 14.96 7.46
N ILE A 115 -7.27 14.12 8.47
CA ILE A 115 -8.32 13.25 9.00
C ILE A 115 -9.22 14.08 9.94
N PRO A 116 -10.54 14.16 9.68
CA PRO A 116 -11.47 14.80 10.59
C PRO A 116 -11.42 14.15 11.98
N LYS A 117 -11.53 14.94 13.05
CA LYS A 117 -11.47 14.42 14.43
C LYS A 117 -12.59 13.42 14.72
N ASP A 118 -13.76 13.61 14.10
CA ASP A 118 -14.95 12.76 14.26
C ASP A 118 -14.99 11.61 13.22
N ALA A 119 -13.99 11.51 12.35
CA ALA A 119 -13.95 10.47 11.32
C ALA A 119 -13.77 9.09 11.98
N GLY A 120 -14.84 8.31 11.96
CA GLY A 120 -14.91 6.98 12.57
C GLY A 120 -16.09 6.78 13.52
N GLU A 121 -16.80 7.86 13.86
CA GLU A 121 -18.05 7.85 14.60
C GLU A 121 -19.24 7.92 13.62
N SER A 122 -19.37 6.94 12.72
CA SER A 122 -20.60 6.85 11.93
C SER A 122 -21.73 6.30 12.79
N ASN A 123 -22.63 7.23 13.18
CA ASN A 123 -23.93 7.04 13.80
C ASN A 123 -24.71 5.83 13.27
N SER A 124 -25.10 4.93 14.18
CA SER A 124 -26.15 3.93 13.98
C SER A 124 -27.55 4.54 14.17
N SER A 125 -27.92 5.52 13.35
CA SER A 125 -29.29 6.06 13.36
C SER A 125 -29.91 5.90 11.98
N THR A 126 -30.39 4.70 11.69
CA THR A 126 -31.37 4.43 10.65
C THR A 126 -32.64 5.21 11.00
N GLN A 127 -32.86 6.36 10.38
CA GLN A 127 -34.17 7.00 10.36
C GLN A 127 -35.07 6.23 9.37
N SER A 128 -36.07 5.55 9.91
CA SER A 128 -37.21 5.04 9.15
C SER A 128 -38.06 6.23 8.70
N PRO A 129 -38.53 6.30 7.44
CA PRO A 129 -39.56 7.25 7.05
C PRO A 129 -40.93 6.72 7.52
N ASP A 130 -41.70 7.59 8.16
CA ASP A 130 -43.15 7.44 8.40
C ASP A 130 -43.95 7.50 7.09
#